data_AF-A0A5R2NC84-F1
#
_entry.id   AF-A0A5R2NC84-F1
#
_cell.length_a   1.000
_cell.length_b   1.000
_cell.length_c   1.000
_cell.angle_alpha   90.00
_cell.angle_beta   90.00
_cell.angle_gamma   90.00
#
_symmetry.space_group_name_H-M   'P 1'
#
loop_
_entity.id
_entity.type
_entity.pdbx_description
1 polymer ?
#
loop_
_entity_poly.entity_id
_entity_poly.type
_entity_poly.pdbx_seq_one_letter_code
_entity_poly.pdbx_strand_id
1 'polypeptide(L)' 'MGVEQAPTAKGKQAATGLKQAAAMDERKTEAEMGHPLKKGADRFEERSKSSDGKSAGAKQKE' A
#
# COMPACT_ATOMS: atom_id res chain seq x y z
N MET A 1 19.68 -12.17 -7.40
CA MET A 1 20.87 -11.49 -7.96
C MET A 1 20.46 -10.08 -8.33
N GLY A 2 21.10 -9.06 -7.77
CA GLY A 2 20.92 -7.67 -8.20
C GLY A 2 21.75 -7.37 -9.45
N VAL A 3 21.65 -6.14 -9.95
CA VAL A 3 22.32 -5.68 -11.18
C VAL A 3 23.82 -5.95 -11.15
N GLU A 4 24.47 -5.75 -10.00
CA GLU A 4 25.92 -5.94 -9.85
C GLU A 4 26.33 -7.42 -9.82
N GLN A 5 25.43 -8.31 -9.39
CA GLN A 5 25.69 -9.73 -9.24
C GLN A 5 25.33 -10.54 -10.49
N ALA A 6 24.76 -9.90 -11.52
CA ALA A 6 24.40 -10.58 -12.76
C ALA A 6 25.67 -10.88 -13.59
N PRO A 7 25.95 -12.16 -13.91
CA PRO A 7 27.21 -12.57 -14.55
C PRO A 7 27.30 -12.22 -16.03
N THR A 8 26.19 -11.83 -16.67
CA THR A 8 26.12 -11.54 -18.11
C THR A 8 25.56 -10.15 -18.37
N ALA A 9 25.95 -9.51 -19.49
CA ALA A 9 25.45 -8.20 -19.88
C ALA A 9 23.92 -8.17 -20.03
N LYS A 10 23.33 -9.23 -20.61
CA LYS A 10 21.86 -9.41 -20.67
C LYS A 10 21.24 -9.50 -19.29
N GLY A 11 21.86 -10.22 -18.36
CA GLY A 11 21.40 -10.32 -16.98
C GLY A 11 21.44 -8.97 -16.24
N LYS A 12 22.48 -8.17 -16.47
CA LYS A 12 22.58 -6.81 -15.92
C LYS A 12 21.47 -5.90 -16.46
N GLN A 13 21.21 -5.94 -17.77
CA GLN A 13 20.13 -5.17 -18.39
C GLN A 13 18.74 -5.57 -17.85
N ALA A 14 18.47 -6.87 -17.75
CA ALA A 14 17.21 -7.37 -17.19
C ALA A 14 17.02 -6.93 -15.73
N ALA A 15 18.06 -7.06 -14.90
CA ALA A 15 18.02 -6.63 -13.50
C ALA A 15 17.81 -5.11 -13.37
N THR A 16 18.43 -4.31 -14.25
CA THR A 16 18.23 -2.85 -14.26
C THR A 16 16.79 -2.48 -14.62
N GLY A 17 16.22 -3.14 -15.64
CA GLY A 17 14.83 -2.92 -16.03
C GLY A 17 13.85 -3.27 -14.90
N LEU A 18 14.07 -4.40 -14.22
CA LEU A 18 13.27 -4.80 -13.06
C LEU A 18 13.37 -3.79 -11.91
N LYS A 19 14.58 -3.29 -11.61
CA LYS A 19 14.80 -2.28 -10.57
C LYS A 19 14.06 -0.97 -10.88
N GLN A 20 14.08 -0.54 -12.14
CA GLN A 20 13.36 0.66 -12.57
C GLN A 20 11.85 0.48 -12.48
N ALA A 21 11.32 -0.66 -12.93
CA ALA A 21 9.89 -0.98 -12.83
C ALA A 21 9.42 -0.98 -11.37
N ALA A 22 10.15 -1.67 -10.49
CA ALA A 22 9.83 -1.70 -9.06
C ALA A 22 9.82 -0.29 -8.44
N ALA A 23 10.82 0.55 -8.75
CA ALA A 23 10.86 1.92 -8.23
C ALA A 23 9.69 2.79 -8.73
N MET A 24 9.17 2.54 -9.93
CA MET A 24 7.97 3.24 -10.43
C MET A 24 6.70 2.75 -9.73
N ASP A 25 6.55 1.44 -9.53
CA ASP A 25 5.40 0.85 -8.84
C ASP A 25 5.36 1.22 -7.35
N GLU A 26 6.52 1.28 -6.68
CA GLU A 26 6.63 1.74 -5.30
C GLU A 26 6.17 3.19 -5.17
N ARG A 27 6.66 4.10 -6.03
CA ARG A 27 6.21 5.50 -6.04
C ARG A 27 4.71 5.64 -6.29
N LYS A 28 4.16 4.84 -7.22
CA LYS A 28 2.73 4.83 -7.51
C LYS A 28 1.93 4.34 -6.29
N THR A 29 2.38 3.25 -5.67
CA THR A 29 1.75 2.68 -4.49
C THR A 29 1.81 3.64 -3.31
N GLU A 30 2.95 4.27 -3.05
CA GLU A 30 3.11 5.27 -1.99
C GLU A 30 2.21 6.49 -2.22
N ALA A 31 2.10 6.96 -3.47
CA ALA A 31 1.14 8.00 -3.83
C ALA A 31 -0.29 7.53 -3.53
N GLU A 32 -0.73 6.38 -4.06
CA GLU A 32 -2.08 5.85 -3.86
C GLU A 32 -2.42 5.56 -2.38
N MET A 33 -1.45 5.11 -1.59
CA MET A 33 -1.60 4.76 -0.18
C MET A 33 -1.40 5.93 0.78
N GLY A 34 -0.70 7.00 0.35
CA GLY A 34 -0.51 8.23 1.12
C GLY A 34 -1.77 9.10 1.23
N HIS A 35 -2.91 8.60 0.76
CA HIS A 35 -4.19 9.29 0.78
C HIS A 35 -5.12 8.64 1.81
N PRO A 36 -6.07 9.39 2.41
CA PRO A 36 -7.13 8.78 3.23
C PRO A 36 -7.80 7.68 2.40
N LEU A 37 -7.66 6.42 2.84
CA LEU A 37 -8.24 5.29 2.13
C LEU A 37 -9.73 5.58 1.88
N LYS A 38 -10.17 5.52 0.63
CA LYS A 38 -11.54 5.87 0.23
C LYS A 38 -12.62 5.19 1.07
N LYS A 39 -12.32 4.00 1.61
CA LYS A 39 -13.21 3.20 2.45
C LYS A 39 -12.78 3.15 3.92
N GLY A 40 -11.66 3.75 4.32
CA GLY A 40 -11.08 3.58 5.66
C GLY A 40 -12.00 4.07 6.77
N ALA A 41 -12.55 5.27 6.59
CA ALA A 41 -13.53 5.85 7.52
C ALA A 41 -14.84 5.03 7.56
N ASP A 42 -15.38 4.69 6.38
CA ASP A 42 -16.61 3.89 6.29
C ASP A 42 -16.45 2.49 6.92
N ARG A 43 -15.31 1.83 6.69
CA ARG A 43 -14.96 0.53 7.29
C ARG A 43 -14.78 0.61 8.81
N PHE A 44 -14.32 1.76 9.32
CA PHE A 44 -14.18 1.99 10.76
C PHE A 44 -15.56 2.16 11.42
N GLU A 45 -16.46 2.91 10.78
CA GLU A 45 -17.85 3.06 11.20
C GLU A 45 -18.63 1.74 11.12
N GLU A 46 -18.47 0.98 10.02
CA GLU A 46 -19.07 -0.34 9.83
C GLU A 46 -18.65 -1.32 10.94
N ARG A 47 -17.35 -1.40 11.22
CA ARG A 47 -16.80 -2.24 12.31
C ARG A 47 -17.27 -1.80 13.69
N SER A 48 -17.43 -0.50 13.91
CA SER A 48 -17.91 0.01 15.20
C SER A 48 -19.37 -0.41 15.43
N LYS A 49 -20.21 -0.28 14.41
CA LYS A 49 -21.63 -0.65 14.45
C LYS A 49 -21.87 -2.15 14.53
N SER A 50 -20.95 -2.99 14.07
CA SER A 50 -21.16 -4.44 14.07
C SER A 50 -21.25 -5.06 15.46
N SER A 51 -20.69 -4.40 16.48
CA SER A 51 -20.65 -4.94 17.85
C SER A 51 -21.94 -4.69 18.65
N ASP A 52 -22.53 -3.51 18.52
CA ASP A 52 -23.61 -3.01 19.39
C ASP A 52 -24.54 -2.02 18.67
N GLY A 53 -24.41 -1.90 17.35
CA GLY A 53 -25.17 -0.97 16.51
C GLY A 53 -24.71 0.49 16.58
N LYS A 54 -23.74 0.84 17.44
CA LYS A 54 -23.33 2.23 17.69
C LYS A 54 -22.11 2.63 16.85
N SER A 55 -22.10 3.87 16.35
CA SER A 55 -20.92 4.45 15.68
C SER A 55 -19.75 4.63 16.65
N ALA A 56 -18.54 4.76 16.13
CA ALA A 56 -17.35 4.96 16.97
C ALA A 56 -17.49 6.21 17.86
N GLY A 57 -17.98 7.32 17.29
CA GLY A 57 -18.19 8.56 18.04
C GLY A 57 -19.30 8.48 19.09
N ALA A 58 -20.29 7.60 18.93
CA ALA A 58 -21.32 7.39 19.94
C ALA A 58 -20.76 6.65 21.18
N LYS A 59 -19.87 5.68 20.96
CA LYS A 59 -19.22 4.92 22.06
C LYS A 59 -18.23 5.74 22.88
N GLN A 60 -17.63 6.77 22.31
CA GLN A 60 -16.70 7.64 23.03
C GLN A 60 -17.37 8.57 24.04
N LYS A 61 -18.70 8.69 23.99
CA LYS A 61 -19.51 9.59 24.83
C LYS A 61 -20.32 8.85 25.89
N GLU A 62 -20.20 7.52 25.95
CA GLU A 62 -20.83 6.64 26.93
C GLU A 62 -19.82 6.31 28.04
#